data_AF-A0A2F0ATY7-F1
#
_entry.id   AF-A0A2F0ATY7-F1
#
_cell.length_a   1.000
_cell.length_b   1.000
_cell.length_c   1.000
_cell.angle_alpha   90.00
_cell.angle_beta   90.00
_cell.angle_gamma   90.00
#
_symmetry.space_group_name_H-M   'P 1'
#
loop_
_entity.id
_entity.type
_entity.pdbx_description
1 polymer ?
#
loop_
_entity_poly.entity_id
_entity_poly.type
_entity_poly.pdbx_seq_one_letter_code
_entity_poly.pdbx_strand_id
1 'polypeptide(L)'
;MPSQRKTMSKQTLNWRRQTLLRLVDESALALNLDDFSDVFQDSFRQLMATTRGSARARLLRHIARRSPQDDWDKLASIVDGLDRRRHQRIERESDALSLRDSLIDGGADPYVVFGDSLSGTDFEKLKKLIENARRYAATPLGKGARTRILKLLRQVQ
;
A
#
# COMPACT_ATOMS: atom_id res chain seq x y z
N MET A 1 -39.65 3.55 -29.16
CA MET A 1 -38.26 4.03 -29.01
C MET A 1 -37.45 2.92 -28.33
N PRO A 2 -36.65 2.11 -29.04
CA PRO A 2 -35.85 1.08 -28.40
C PRO A 2 -34.62 1.74 -27.75
N SER A 3 -34.55 1.67 -26.41
CA SER A 3 -33.41 2.14 -25.62
C SER A 3 -32.13 1.48 -26.10
N GLN A 4 -31.20 2.27 -26.63
CA GLN A 4 -29.83 1.84 -26.89
C GLN A 4 -29.22 1.36 -25.57
N ARG A 5 -29.17 0.04 -25.35
CA ARG A 5 -28.31 -0.55 -24.33
C ARG A 5 -26.87 -0.28 -24.79
N LYS A 6 -26.25 0.80 -24.28
CA LYS A 6 -24.81 1.04 -24.43
C LYS A 6 -24.09 -0.22 -23.99
N THR A 7 -23.53 -0.96 -24.94
CA THR A 7 -22.72 -2.13 -24.67
C THR A 7 -21.42 -1.65 -24.05
N MET A 8 -21.22 -1.99 -22.77
CA MET A 8 -20.02 -1.60 -22.04
C MET A 8 -18.78 -2.23 -22.71
N SER A 9 -17.73 -1.43 -22.92
CA SER A 9 -16.53 -1.91 -23.60
C SER A 9 -15.83 -3.02 -22.81
N LYS A 10 -15.16 -3.93 -23.52
CA LYS A 10 -14.39 -5.04 -22.91
C LYS A 10 -13.32 -4.52 -21.95
N GLN A 11 -12.71 -3.38 -22.25
CA GLN A 11 -11.72 -2.70 -21.39
C GLN A 11 -12.35 -2.23 -20.08
N THR A 12 -13.50 -1.56 -20.14
CA THR A 12 -14.23 -1.10 -18.94
C THR A 12 -14.62 -2.27 -18.05
N LEU A 13 -15.14 -3.36 -18.62
CA LEU A 13 -15.50 -4.55 -17.86
C LEU A 13 -14.28 -5.20 -17.18
N ASN A 14 -13.13 -5.20 -17.85
CA ASN A 14 -11.91 -5.77 -17.30
C ASN A 14 -11.36 -4.90 -16.16
N TRP A 15 -11.30 -3.59 -16.35
CA TRP A 15 -10.91 -2.63 -15.32
C TRP A 15 -11.78 -2.78 -14.06
N ARG A 16 -13.11 -2.79 -14.20
CA ARG A 16 -14.05 -2.99 -13.08
C ARG A 16 -13.79 -4.29 -12.30
N ARG A 17 -13.49 -5.38 -13.01
CA ARG A 17 -13.17 -6.67 -12.37
C ARG A 17 -11.85 -6.63 -11.62
N GLN A 18 -10.83 -5.98 -12.17
CA GLN A 18 -9.54 -5.81 -11.51
C GLN A 18 -9.67 -4.93 -10.26
N THR A 19 -10.42 -3.83 -10.33
CA THR A 19 -10.73 -2.96 -9.18
C THR A 19 -11.37 -3.76 -8.06
N LEU A 20 -12.40 -4.57 -8.35
CA LEU A 20 -13.03 -5.41 -7.33
C LEU A 20 -12.08 -6.44 -6.73
N LEU A 21 -11.22 -7.08 -7.54
CA LEU A 21 -10.24 -8.03 -7.01
C LEU A 21 -9.26 -7.34 -6.06
N ARG A 22 -8.74 -6.16 -6.44
CA ARG A 22 -7.84 -5.37 -5.58
C ARG A 22 -8.53 -5.00 -4.27
N LEU A 23 -9.78 -4.52 -4.31
CA LEU A 23 -10.55 -4.17 -3.11
C LEU A 23 -10.80 -5.38 -2.19
N VAL A 24 -11.08 -6.55 -2.77
CA VAL A 24 -11.26 -7.76 -1.97
C VAL A 24 -9.93 -8.24 -1.39
N ASP A 25 -8.80 -8.10 -2.07
CA ASP A 25 -7.49 -8.52 -1.55
C ASP A 25 -6.94 -7.52 -0.52
N GLU A 26 -7.26 -6.24 -0.65
CA GLU A 26 -6.90 -5.18 0.29
C GLU A 26 -7.88 -5.06 1.48
N SER A 27 -8.76 -6.05 1.66
CA SER A 27 -9.92 -6.27 2.58
C SER A 27 -10.05 -5.55 3.94
N ALA A 28 -9.19 -4.63 4.35
CA ALA A 28 -9.09 -4.09 5.70
C ALA A 28 -9.40 -2.59 5.81
N LEU A 29 -9.61 -1.87 4.71
CA LEU A 29 -10.13 -0.51 4.79
C LEU A 29 -11.65 -0.60 4.77
N ALA A 30 -12.26 -0.18 5.88
CA ALA A 30 -13.70 -0.11 6.07
C ALA A 30 -14.33 0.71 4.94
N LEU A 31 -14.64 0.04 3.83
CA LEU A 31 -15.56 0.55 2.85
C LEU A 31 -16.85 0.76 3.62
N ASN A 32 -17.24 2.02 3.78
CA ASN A 32 -18.56 2.34 4.26
C ASN A 32 -19.54 1.93 3.16
N LEU A 33 -20.07 0.70 3.26
CA LEU A 33 -20.94 0.14 2.24
C LEU A 33 -22.23 0.95 2.10
N ASP A 34 -22.62 1.68 3.14
CA ASP A 34 -23.83 2.52 3.18
C ASP A 34 -23.79 3.65 2.13
N ASP A 35 -22.60 4.03 1.66
CA ASP A 35 -22.45 5.02 0.59
C ASP A 35 -22.68 4.43 -0.82
N PHE A 36 -22.92 3.14 -0.96
CA PHE A 36 -23.11 2.44 -2.25
C PHE A 36 -24.55 2.00 -2.46
N SER A 37 -24.93 1.71 -3.71
CA SER A 37 -26.25 1.17 -4.00
C SER A 37 -26.49 -0.20 -3.34
N ASP A 38 -27.74 -0.50 -2.98
CA ASP A 38 -28.14 -1.81 -2.39
C ASP A 38 -27.65 -2.99 -3.23
N VAL A 39 -27.75 -2.86 -4.56
CA VAL A 39 -27.29 -3.88 -5.51
C VAL A 39 -25.80 -4.15 -5.36
N PHE A 40 -24.98 -3.10 -5.18
CA PHE A 40 -23.56 -3.25 -4.92
C PHE A 40 -23.32 -3.84 -3.54
N GLN A 41 -23.95 -3.29 -2.50
CA GLN A 41 -23.77 -3.73 -1.11
C GLN A 41 -24.03 -5.23 -0.95
N ASP A 42 -25.19 -5.71 -1.41
CA ASP A 42 -25.60 -7.10 -1.27
C ASP A 42 -24.68 -8.05 -2.05
N SER A 43 -24.39 -7.67 -3.30
CA SER A 43 -23.52 -8.48 -4.16
C SER A 43 -22.08 -8.51 -3.66
N PHE A 44 -21.58 -7.41 -3.08
CA PHE A 44 -20.24 -7.31 -2.53
C PHE A 44 -20.11 -8.07 -1.20
N ARG A 45 -21.10 -8.00 -0.31
CA ARG A 45 -21.17 -8.86 0.89
C ARG A 45 -21.15 -10.34 0.52
N GLN A 46 -21.93 -10.75 -0.49
CA GLN A 46 -21.91 -12.11 -1.01
C GLN A 46 -20.55 -12.48 -1.62
N LEU A 47 -19.90 -11.56 -2.33
CA LEU A 47 -18.56 -11.76 -2.90
C LEU A 47 -17.53 -12.05 -1.80
N MET A 48 -17.57 -11.29 -0.70
CA MET A 48 -16.68 -11.46 0.45
C MET A 48 -16.89 -12.81 1.16
N ALA A 49 -18.14 -13.26 1.28
CA ALA A 49 -18.47 -14.55 1.89
C ALA A 49 -18.19 -15.77 0.98
N THR A 50 -17.98 -15.56 -0.33
CA THR A 50 -17.85 -16.64 -1.30
C THR A 50 -16.39 -17.08 -1.49
N THR A 51 -16.10 -18.32 -1.08
CA THR A 51 -14.77 -18.95 -1.22
C THR A 51 -14.60 -19.73 -2.53
N ARG A 52 -15.69 -20.20 -3.15
CA ARG A 52 -15.65 -20.96 -4.41
C ARG A 52 -15.32 -20.06 -5.60
N GLY A 53 -14.22 -20.35 -6.32
CA GLY A 53 -13.72 -19.52 -7.42
C GLY A 53 -14.71 -19.26 -8.57
N SER A 54 -15.53 -20.26 -8.95
CA SER A 54 -16.53 -20.11 -10.02
C SER A 54 -17.70 -19.21 -9.62
N ALA A 55 -18.16 -19.31 -8.37
CA ALA A 55 -19.20 -18.45 -7.80
C ALA A 55 -18.69 -17.01 -7.62
N ARG A 56 -17.45 -16.86 -7.12
CA ARG A 56 -16.76 -15.57 -6.99
C ARG A 56 -16.63 -14.86 -8.35
N ALA A 57 -16.20 -15.59 -9.40
CA ALA A 57 -16.10 -15.05 -10.75
C ALA A 57 -17.44 -14.63 -11.37
N ARG A 58 -18.55 -15.26 -10.94
CA ARG A 58 -19.92 -14.87 -11.33
C ARG A 58 -20.35 -13.59 -10.62
N LEU A 59 -20.12 -13.49 -9.31
CA LEU A 59 -20.42 -12.29 -8.52
C LEU A 59 -19.62 -11.07 -9.01
N LEU A 60 -18.32 -11.24 -9.30
CA LEU A 60 -17.50 -10.18 -9.92
C LEU A 60 -18.11 -9.66 -11.23
N ARG A 61 -18.62 -10.56 -12.09
CA ARG A 61 -19.29 -10.15 -13.34
C ARG A 61 -20.63 -9.48 -13.08
N HIS A 62 -21.36 -9.94 -12.08
CA HIS A 62 -22.64 -9.40 -11.70
C HIS A 62 -22.47 -7.94 -11.26
N ILE A 63 -21.63 -7.70 -10.25
CA ILE A 63 -21.30 -6.36 -9.73
C ILE A 63 -20.81 -5.47 -10.88
N ALA A 64 -19.81 -5.94 -11.65
CA ALA A 64 -19.25 -5.19 -12.78
C ALA A 64 -20.28 -4.68 -13.79
N ARG A 65 -21.40 -5.41 -13.98
CA ARG A 65 -22.45 -5.08 -14.96
C ARG A 65 -23.67 -4.40 -14.37
N ARG A 66 -23.98 -4.67 -13.10
CA ARG A 66 -25.25 -4.27 -12.48
C ARG A 66 -25.12 -3.07 -11.56
N SER A 67 -23.93 -2.80 -11.03
CA SER A 67 -23.71 -1.63 -10.19
C SER A 67 -23.80 -0.34 -11.02
N PRO A 68 -24.55 0.67 -10.53
CA PRO A 68 -24.61 2.02 -11.09
C PRO A 68 -23.22 2.62 -11.37
N GLN A 69 -23.15 3.54 -12.33
CA GLN A 69 -21.89 4.23 -12.64
C GLN A 69 -21.33 4.98 -11.43
N ASP A 70 -22.18 5.63 -10.64
CA ASP A 70 -21.80 6.38 -9.44
C ASP A 70 -21.03 5.52 -8.42
N ASP A 71 -21.39 4.23 -8.28
CA ASP A 71 -20.64 3.30 -7.42
C ASP A 71 -19.21 3.09 -7.96
N TRP A 72 -19.05 3.01 -9.29
CA TRP A 72 -17.73 2.87 -9.92
C TRP A 72 -16.89 4.13 -9.81
N ASP A 73 -17.51 5.30 -9.87
CA ASP A 73 -16.81 6.58 -9.70
C ASP A 73 -16.34 6.73 -8.24
N LYS A 74 -17.16 6.33 -7.26
CA LYS A 74 -16.77 6.23 -5.85
C LYS A 74 -15.61 5.24 -5.66
N LEU A 75 -15.71 4.04 -6.23
CA LEU A 75 -14.64 3.04 -6.14
C LEU A 75 -13.33 3.52 -6.80
N ALA A 76 -13.41 4.22 -7.93
CA ALA A 76 -12.23 4.79 -8.59
C ALA A 76 -11.50 5.75 -7.65
N SER A 77 -12.22 6.69 -7.03
CA SER A 77 -11.64 7.64 -6.06
C SER A 77 -10.98 6.94 -4.87
N ILE A 78 -11.61 5.89 -4.35
CA ILE A 78 -11.07 5.10 -3.23
C ILE A 78 -9.79 4.38 -3.65
N VAL A 79 -9.78 3.70 -4.80
CA VAL A 79 -8.61 3.00 -5.34
C VAL A 79 -7.48 3.97 -5.64
N ASP A 80 -7.75 5.14 -6.21
CA ASP A 80 -6.73 6.16 -6.45
C ASP A 80 -6.14 6.69 -5.13
N GLY A 81 -6.96 6.79 -4.07
CA GLY A 81 -6.48 7.08 -2.72
C GLY A 81 -5.56 5.99 -2.15
N LEU A 82 -5.90 4.72 -2.39
CA LEU A 82 -5.10 3.56 -1.99
C LEU A 82 -3.76 3.51 -2.73
N ASP A 83 -3.79 3.65 -4.05
CA ASP A 83 -2.60 3.63 -4.90
C ASP A 83 -1.66 4.77 -4.54
N ARG A 84 -2.17 5.97 -4.24
CA ARG A 84 -1.37 7.10 -3.74
C ARG A 84 -0.71 6.80 -2.39
N ARG A 85 -1.46 6.29 -1.41
CA ARG A 85 -0.88 5.91 -0.10
C ARG A 85 0.18 4.83 -0.24
N ARG A 86 -0.05 3.86 -1.12
CA ARG A 86 0.92 2.79 -1.41
C ARG A 86 2.18 3.35 -2.06
N HIS A 87 2.05 4.23 -3.05
CA HIS A 87 3.19 4.89 -3.69
C HIS A 87 3.99 5.70 -2.67
N GLN A 88 3.33 6.55 -1.87
CA GLN A 88 3.99 7.31 -0.81
C GLN A 88 4.73 6.42 0.19
N ARG A 89 4.15 5.26 0.56
CA ARG A 89 4.82 4.29 1.44
C ARG A 89 6.06 3.68 0.78
N ILE A 90 5.98 3.34 -0.51
CA ILE A 90 7.11 2.79 -1.27
C ILE A 90 8.23 3.84 -1.41
N GLU A 91 7.87 5.08 -1.72
CA GLU A 91 8.81 6.21 -1.81
C GLU A 91 9.52 6.43 -0.48
N ARG A 92 8.78 6.57 0.64
CA ARG A 92 9.37 6.72 1.97
C ARG A 92 10.29 5.57 2.35
N GLU A 93 9.91 4.35 2.01
CA GLU A 93 10.74 3.17 2.26
C GLU A 93 12.02 3.20 1.41
N SER A 94 11.92 3.59 0.14
CA SER A 94 13.08 3.80 -0.75
C SER A 94 14.01 4.89 -0.22
N ASP A 95 13.45 6.02 0.22
CA ASP A 95 14.20 7.13 0.79
C ASP A 95 14.92 6.72 2.07
N ALA A 96 14.25 5.98 2.96
CA ALA A 96 14.86 5.45 4.17
C ALA A 96 16.01 4.47 3.88
N LEU A 97 15.90 3.64 2.84
CA LEU A 97 16.97 2.74 2.40
C LEU A 97 18.18 3.53 1.87
N SER A 98 17.93 4.50 0.99
CA SER A 98 18.97 5.39 0.44
C SER A 98 19.67 6.18 1.54
N LEU A 99 18.91 6.72 2.50
CA LEU A 99 19.44 7.51 3.61
C LEU A 99 20.27 6.65 4.57
N ARG A 100 19.82 5.42 4.87
CA ARG A 100 20.62 4.44 5.62
C ARG A 100 21.96 4.20 4.94
N ASP A 101 21.95 3.96 3.64
CA ASP A 101 23.17 3.65 2.90
C ASP A 101 24.10 4.87 2.85
N SER A 102 23.56 6.07 2.66
CA SER A 102 24.34 7.32 2.75
C SER A 102 24.97 7.55 4.12
N LEU A 103 24.26 7.26 5.23
CA LEU A 103 24.83 7.31 6.59
C LEU A 103 25.98 6.30 6.76
N ILE A 104 25.81 5.09 6.24
CA ILE A 104 26.83 4.04 6.30
C ILE A 104 28.02 4.39 5.42
N ASP A 105 27.84 5.01 4.27
CA ASP A 105 28.95 5.34 3.36
C ASP A 105 29.61 6.67 3.75
N GLY A 106 28.99 7.44 4.67
CA GLY A 106 29.50 8.72 5.16
C GLY A 106 29.09 9.92 4.31
N GLY A 107 28.14 9.76 3.40
CA GLY A 107 27.56 10.83 2.60
C GLY A 107 26.50 11.66 3.33
N ALA A 108 25.94 11.16 4.44
CA ALA A 108 24.99 11.89 5.28
C ALA A 108 25.53 12.03 6.71
N ASP A 109 25.35 13.22 7.29
CA ASP A 109 25.66 13.48 8.69
C ASP A 109 24.54 12.95 9.60
N PRO A 110 24.82 11.99 10.51
CA PRO A 110 23.82 11.48 11.46
C PRO A 110 23.16 12.58 12.30
N TYR A 111 23.86 13.66 12.63
CA TYR A 111 23.30 14.76 13.42
C TYR A 111 22.27 15.55 12.60
N VAL A 112 22.49 15.74 11.31
CA VAL A 112 21.50 16.39 10.43
C VAL A 112 20.26 15.52 10.25
N VAL A 113 20.44 14.20 10.15
CA VAL A 113 19.33 13.26 9.91
C VAL A 113 18.48 13.03 11.16
N PHE A 114 19.11 12.88 12.33
CA PHE A 114 18.41 12.52 13.56
C PHE A 114 18.29 13.68 14.56
N GLY A 115 19.16 14.68 14.49
CA GLY A 115 19.12 15.89 15.32
C GLY A 115 18.74 15.64 16.77
N ASP A 116 17.72 16.38 17.20
CA ASP A 116 17.13 16.29 18.55
C ASP A 116 16.14 15.14 18.73
N SER A 117 15.89 14.35 17.68
CA SER A 117 14.96 13.20 17.74
C SER A 117 15.54 12.01 18.52
N LEU A 118 16.86 11.99 18.73
CA LEU A 118 17.54 10.97 19.53
C LEU A 118 18.15 11.58 20.78
N SER A 119 18.01 10.89 21.91
CA SER A 119 18.76 11.21 23.12
C SER A 119 20.27 11.03 22.86
N GLY A 120 21.13 11.73 23.61
CA GLY A 120 22.60 11.60 23.46
C GLY A 120 23.09 10.14 23.56
N THR A 121 22.48 9.35 24.45
CA THR A 121 22.78 7.91 24.60
C THR A 121 22.41 7.11 23.35
N ASP A 122 21.28 7.42 22.71
CA ASP A 122 20.85 6.73 21.49
C ASP A 122 21.61 7.19 20.25
N PHE A 123 22.06 8.44 20.23
CA PHE A 123 22.94 8.96 19.20
C PHE A 123 24.31 8.25 19.20
N GLU A 124 24.89 7.99 20.37
CA GLU A 124 26.11 7.20 20.49
C GLU A 124 25.91 5.73 20.06
N LYS A 125 24.74 5.14 20.35
CA LYS A 125 24.39 3.82 19.81
C LYS A 125 24.28 3.84 18.29
N LEU A 126 23.69 4.88 17.70
CA LEU A 126 23.62 5.05 16.25
C LEU A 126 25.00 5.11 15.61
N LYS A 127 25.94 5.89 16.17
CA LYS A 127 27.33 5.93 15.68
C LYS A 127 27.97 4.54 15.67
N LYS A 128 27.81 3.78 16.77
CA LYS A 128 28.29 2.39 16.84
C LYS A 128 27.62 1.48 15.81
N LEU A 129 26.33 1.66 15.54
CA LEU A 129 25.64 0.90 14.50
C LEU A 129 26.19 1.23 13.11
N ILE A 130 26.45 2.50 12.81
CA ILE A 130 27.06 2.93 11.54
C ILE A 130 28.47 2.33 11.39
N GLU A 131 29.30 2.42 12.42
CA GLU A 131 30.64 1.83 12.42
C GLU A 131 30.58 0.31 12.20
N ASN A 132 29.70 -0.39 12.92
CA ASN A 132 29.53 -1.84 12.76
C ASN A 132 29.04 -2.22 11.36
N ALA A 133 28.15 -1.43 10.77
CA ALA A 133 27.66 -1.65 9.40
C ALA A 133 28.76 -1.48 8.36
N ARG A 134 29.69 -0.52 8.57
CA ARG A 134 30.89 -0.31 7.74
C ARG A 134 31.90 -1.44 7.91
N ARG A 135 32.33 -1.68 9.16
CA ARG A 135 33.46 -2.56 9.51
C ARG A 135 33.17 -4.03 9.22
N TYR A 136 31.93 -4.46 9.42
CA TYR A 136 31.51 -5.85 9.27
C TYR A 136 30.57 -6.05 8.08
N ALA A 137 30.84 -5.33 6.98
CA ALA A 137 30.12 -5.49 5.72
C ALA A 137 30.04 -6.98 5.31
N ALA A 138 28.90 -7.41 4.78
CA ALA A 138 28.57 -8.80 4.43
C ALA A 138 28.45 -9.83 5.59
N THR A 139 28.80 -9.48 6.83
CA THR A 139 28.60 -10.38 7.98
C THR A 139 27.19 -10.27 8.58
N PRO A 140 26.75 -11.25 9.41
CA PRO A 140 25.50 -11.13 10.18
C PRO A 140 25.46 -9.89 11.08
N LEU A 141 26.60 -9.47 11.66
CA LEU A 141 26.68 -8.28 12.52
C LEU A 141 26.41 -7.00 11.73
N GLY A 142 27.02 -6.85 10.55
CA GLY A 142 26.78 -5.71 9.67
C GLY A 142 25.33 -5.67 9.16
N LYS A 143 24.76 -6.82 8.78
CA LYS A 143 23.34 -6.92 8.39
C LYS A 143 22.41 -6.51 9.53
N GLY A 144 22.67 -6.99 10.75
CA GLY A 144 21.90 -6.60 11.93
C GLY A 144 21.96 -5.10 12.23
N ALA A 145 23.13 -4.49 12.06
CA ALA A 145 23.30 -3.05 12.21
C ALA A 145 22.51 -2.24 11.17
N ARG A 146 22.58 -2.62 9.88
CA ARG A 146 21.79 -2.01 8.80
C ARG A 146 20.29 -2.05 9.09
N THR A 147 19.78 -3.18 9.56
CA THR A 147 18.36 -3.33 9.91
C THR A 147 17.95 -2.41 11.08
N ARG A 148 18.81 -2.27 12.09
CA ARG A 148 18.55 -1.37 13.22
C ARG A 148 18.56 0.10 12.83
N ILE A 149 19.51 0.52 11.97
CA ILE A 149 19.55 1.89 11.42
C ILE A 149 18.27 2.19 10.64
N LEU A 150 17.84 1.27 9.76
CA LEU A 150 16.59 1.43 9.01
C LEU A 150 15.37 1.56 9.93
N LYS A 151 15.33 0.78 11.02
CA LYS A 151 14.26 0.87 12.02
C LYS A 151 14.22 2.24 12.69
N LEU A 152 15.38 2.82 13.02
CA LEU A 152 15.46 4.16 13.60
C LEU A 152 14.97 5.22 12.60
N LEU A 153 15.37 5.13 11.31
CA LEU A 153 14.91 6.06 10.27
C LEU A 153 13.39 6.05 10.12
N ARG A 154 12.76 4.87 10.15
CA ARG A 154 11.30 4.73 10.09
C ARG A 154 10.56 5.28 11.32
N GLN A 155 11.25 5.53 12.43
CA GLN A 155 10.63 6.07 13.65
C GLN A 155 10.62 7.60 13.67
N VAL A 156 11.47 8.24 12.86
CA VAL A 156 11.61 9.71 12.79
C VAL A 156 10.96 10.30 11.54
N GLN A 157 10.38 9.48 10.67
CA GLN A 157 9.62 9.84 9.46
C GLN A 157 8.13 9.61 9.65
#